data_AF-A0A929C7S5-F1
#
_entry.id   AF-A0A929C7S5-F1
#
_cell.length_a   1.000
_cell.length_b   1.000
_cell.length_c   1.000
_cell.angle_alpha   90.00
_cell.angle_beta   90.00
_cell.angle_gamma   90.00
#
_symmetry.space_group_name_H-M   'P 1'
#
loop_
_entity.id
_entity.type
_entity.pdbx_description
1 polymer ?
#
loop_
_entity_poly.entity_id
_entity_poly.type
_entity_poly.pdbx_seq_one_letter_code
_entity_poly.pdbx_strand_id
1 'polypeptide(L)'
;MKSKINRRNFFVRVSQAGVTGCALMFGLKLSYIDSFSRFLDDDEIPDPKKLEYCGYQCPEKCPWRQGTLENNVELKKEAYEQWKIKERFDMEFDPDTMFCYSCKANDKPEGFILKQCTVRNCCMEKGLDCCIECNELSSCEKDLWTRYPKFKEAVIEMQKKYF
;
A
#
# COMPACT_ATOMS: atom_id res chain seq x y z
N MET A 1 47.50 8.72 8.17
CA MET A 1 47.12 10.11 7.83
C MET A 1 45.73 10.08 7.21
N LYS A 2 44.68 10.46 7.95
CA LYS A 2 43.28 10.45 7.48
C LYS A 2 43.00 11.76 6.73
N SER A 3 42.73 11.70 5.43
CA SER A 3 42.25 12.84 4.64
C SER A 3 40.73 12.77 4.52
N LYS A 4 40.03 13.66 5.24
CA LYS A 4 38.57 13.84 5.16
C LYS A 4 38.26 14.78 3.99
N ILE A 5 37.80 14.25 2.87
CA ILE A 5 37.23 15.07 1.79
C ILE A 5 35.73 15.26 2.09
N ASN A 6 35.34 16.51 2.34
CA ASN A 6 34.00 16.93 2.71
C ASN A 6 33.10 16.98 1.47
N ARG A 7 32.07 16.11 1.43
CA ARG A 7 31.14 15.90 0.29
C ARG A 7 30.40 17.18 -0.16
N ARG A 8 30.34 18.23 0.67
CA ARG A 8 29.73 19.52 0.35
C ARG A 8 30.47 20.32 -0.73
N ASN A 9 31.77 20.09 -0.93
CA ASN A 9 32.56 20.83 -1.93
C ASN A 9 32.47 20.26 -3.35
N PHE A 10 31.93 19.05 -3.54
CA PHE A 10 31.78 18.44 -4.86
C PHE A 10 30.56 19.00 -5.60
N PHE A 11 29.44 19.23 -4.89
CA PHE A 11 28.22 19.76 -5.48
C PHE A 11 28.34 21.24 -5.92
N VAL A 12 29.11 22.06 -5.20
CA VAL A 12 29.27 23.50 -5.51
C VAL A 12 30.10 23.73 -6.79
N ARG A 13 30.95 22.78 -7.19
CA ARG A 13 31.77 22.91 -8.41
C ARG A 13 31.10 22.43 -9.69
N VAL A 14 30.02 21.64 -9.61
CA VAL A 14 29.27 21.18 -10.78
C VAL A 14 28.18 22.18 -11.18
N SER A 15 27.70 23.00 -10.24
CA SER A 15 26.66 24.01 -10.49
C SER A 15 27.14 25.30 -11.18
N GLN A 16 28.45 25.46 -11.46
CA GLN A 16 29.00 26.66 -12.11
C GLN A 16 29.40 26.46 -13.57
N ALA A 17 29.17 25.29 -14.17
CA ALA A 17 29.61 25.01 -15.55
C ALA A 17 28.49 24.50 -16.50
N GLY A 18 27.21 24.75 -16.19
CA GLY A 18 26.09 24.19 -16.96
C GLY A 18 24.88 25.10 -17.16
N VAL A 19 25.03 26.43 -17.10
CA VAL A 19 23.94 27.38 -17.37
C VAL A 19 24.21 28.14 -18.67
N THR A 20 24.15 27.42 -19.79
CA THR A 20 23.93 28.03 -21.11
C THR A 20 23.52 26.92 -22.08
N GLY A 21 22.22 26.75 -22.28
CA GLY A 21 21.69 25.89 -23.34
C GLY A 21 20.38 25.20 -22.96
N CYS A 22 19.31 25.58 -23.65
CA CYS A 22 18.00 24.93 -23.66
C CYS A 22 17.11 25.17 -22.43
N ALA A 23 16.73 26.44 -22.25
CA ALA A 23 15.31 26.71 -22.05
C ALA A 23 14.55 26.25 -23.31
N LEU A 24 13.38 25.62 -23.10
CA LEU A 24 12.39 25.14 -24.07
C LEU A 24 12.45 23.64 -24.40
N MET A 25 11.29 23.00 -24.23
CA MET A 25 10.91 21.63 -24.57
C MET A 25 11.21 20.58 -23.51
N PHE A 26 10.28 20.39 -22.56
CA PHE A 26 9.80 19.10 -21.97
C PHE A 26 9.00 19.40 -20.69
N GLY A 27 7.97 20.23 -20.81
CA GLY A 27 6.82 20.15 -19.91
C GLY A 27 5.98 18.93 -20.32
N LEU A 28 5.34 18.28 -19.34
CA LEU A 28 4.58 17.02 -19.41
C LEU A 28 5.41 15.72 -19.34
N LYS A 29 5.64 15.27 -18.09
CA LYS A 29 5.64 13.86 -17.58
C LYS A 29 6.54 13.63 -16.34
N LEU A 30 6.73 14.65 -15.51
CA LEU A 30 7.44 14.49 -14.23
C LEU A 30 6.53 14.17 -13.03
N SER A 31 5.21 14.18 -13.17
CA SER A 31 4.29 13.91 -12.05
C SER A 31 4.03 12.42 -11.76
N TYR A 32 4.44 11.50 -12.65
CA TYR A 32 4.16 10.07 -12.46
C TYR A 32 5.30 9.31 -11.76
N ILE A 33 6.53 9.86 -11.80
CA ILE A 33 7.70 9.24 -11.16
C ILE A 33 7.77 9.57 -9.68
N ASP A 34 7.19 10.70 -9.25
CA ASP A 34 7.24 11.19 -7.87
C ASP A 34 6.48 10.30 -6.86
N SER A 35 5.50 9.52 -7.34
CA SER A 35 4.76 8.57 -6.50
C SER A 35 5.48 7.23 -6.32
N PHE A 36 6.43 6.87 -7.19
CA PHE A 36 7.19 5.62 -7.08
C PHE A 36 8.50 5.83 -6.30
N SER A 37 9.12 7.00 -6.41
CA SER A 37 10.34 7.36 -5.68
C SER A 37 10.14 7.49 -4.16
N ARG A 38 8.95 7.87 -3.69
CA ARG A 38 8.64 7.93 -2.25
C ARG A 38 8.65 6.57 -1.52
N PHE A 39 8.67 5.45 -2.24
CA PHE A 39 8.78 4.12 -1.63
C PHE A 39 10.23 3.65 -1.39
N LEU A 40 11.23 4.35 -1.95
CA LEU A 40 12.61 3.87 -2.02
C LEU A 40 13.62 4.65 -1.19
N ASP A 41 13.22 5.74 -0.51
CA ASP A 41 14.14 6.69 0.12
C ASP A 41 13.99 6.89 1.65
N ASP A 42 13.38 5.95 2.39
CA ASP A 42 13.49 5.96 3.86
C ASP A 42 14.07 4.65 4.39
N ASP A 43 15.21 4.77 5.08
CA ASP A 43 15.82 3.76 5.97
C ASP A 43 14.97 3.51 7.24
N GLU A 44 13.69 3.88 7.22
CA GLU A 44 12.78 3.71 8.35
C GLU A 44 12.26 2.26 8.42
N ILE A 45 12.44 1.64 9.59
CA ILE A 45 11.87 0.34 9.90
C ILE A 45 10.34 0.46 9.86
N PRO A 46 9.64 -0.39 9.08
CA PRO A 46 8.19 -0.31 8.97
C PRO A 46 7.53 -0.64 10.32
N ASP A 47 6.57 0.17 10.75
CA ASP A 47 5.78 -0.03 11.97
C ASP A 47 4.52 -0.86 11.66
N PRO A 48 4.43 -2.14 12.12
CA PRO A 48 3.27 -3.01 11.89
C PRO A 48 1.94 -2.40 12.29
N LYS A 49 1.91 -1.54 13.32
CA LYS A 49 0.68 -0.93 13.84
C LYS A 49 0.09 0.11 12.92
N LYS A 50 0.94 0.80 12.14
CA LYS A 50 0.53 1.82 11.16
C LYS A 50 0.12 1.22 9.80
N LEU A 51 0.36 -0.07 9.60
CA LEU A 51 -0.02 -0.80 8.40
C LEU A 51 -1.35 -1.53 8.61
N GLU A 52 -2.05 -1.86 7.53
CA GLU A 52 -3.14 -2.83 7.57
C GLU A 52 -2.57 -4.25 7.75
N TYR A 53 -3.40 -5.24 8.10
CA TYR A 53 -2.95 -6.61 8.39
C TYR A 53 -2.11 -7.26 7.27
N CYS A 54 -2.32 -6.88 6.01
CA CYS A 54 -1.53 -7.38 4.88
C CYS A 54 -0.25 -6.59 4.58
N GLY A 55 0.09 -5.56 5.36
CA GLY A 55 1.22 -4.66 5.09
C GLY A 55 0.90 -3.54 4.11
N TYR A 56 -0.34 -3.45 3.62
CA TYR A 56 -0.77 -2.34 2.78
C TYR A 56 -1.08 -1.10 3.61
N GLN A 57 -0.91 0.08 3.01
CA GLN A 57 -1.46 1.33 3.52
C GLN A 57 -2.67 1.70 2.68
N CYS A 58 -3.85 1.72 3.30
CA CYS A 58 -5.06 2.12 2.60
C CYS A 58 -4.93 3.56 2.10
N PRO A 59 -5.16 3.84 0.81
CA PRO A 59 -5.13 5.19 0.28
C PRO A 59 -6.27 6.01 0.89
N GLU A 60 -6.05 7.32 1.08
CA GLU A 60 -7.08 8.23 1.57
C GLU A 60 -8.33 8.20 0.68
N LYS A 61 -8.12 8.13 -0.64
CA LYS A 61 -9.16 8.06 -1.67
C LYS A 61 -9.45 6.60 -2.06
N CYS A 62 -9.93 5.81 -1.11
CA CYS A 62 -10.42 4.47 -1.37
C CYS A 62 -11.93 4.51 -1.68
N PRO A 63 -12.39 4.04 -2.86
CA PRO A 63 -13.81 4.07 -3.23
C PRO A 63 -14.73 3.36 -2.21
N TRP A 64 -14.28 2.23 -1.66
CA TRP A 64 -15.02 1.51 -0.61
C TRP A 64 -15.23 2.35 0.64
N ARG A 65 -14.18 3.04 1.09
CA ARG A 65 -14.23 3.87 2.30
C ARG A 65 -15.06 5.12 2.07
N GLN A 66 -14.84 5.80 0.95
CA GLN A 66 -15.61 7.00 0.57
C GLN A 66 -17.10 6.67 0.41
N GLY A 67 -17.43 5.61 -0.33
CA GLY A 67 -18.81 5.15 -0.50
C GLY A 67 -19.47 4.74 0.82
N THR A 68 -18.70 4.23 1.78
CA THR A 68 -19.23 3.91 3.13
C THR A 68 -19.48 5.16 3.96
N LEU A 69 -18.52 6.10 4.01
CA LEU A 69 -18.63 7.32 4.82
C LEU A 69 -19.67 8.31 4.28
N GLU A 70 -19.78 8.42 2.97
CA GLU A 70 -20.72 9.31 2.29
C GLU A 70 -22.09 8.64 2.04
N ASN A 71 -22.24 7.37 2.43
CA ASN A 71 -23.39 6.52 2.11
C ASN A 71 -23.74 6.54 0.60
N ASN A 72 -22.72 6.56 -0.25
CA ASN A 72 -22.85 6.63 -1.70
C ASN A 72 -22.86 5.21 -2.30
N VAL A 73 -24.04 4.77 -2.72
CA VAL A 73 -24.25 3.43 -3.28
C VAL A 73 -23.55 3.24 -4.62
N GLU A 74 -23.47 4.27 -5.46
CA GLU A 74 -22.80 4.18 -6.76
C GLU A 74 -21.30 3.96 -6.60
N LEU A 75 -20.65 4.67 -5.67
CA LEU A 75 -19.22 4.43 -5.35
C LEU A 75 -18.97 3.02 -4.81
N LYS A 76 -19.88 2.49 -3.98
CA LYS A 76 -19.80 1.10 -3.50
C LYS A 76 -19.93 0.11 -4.67
N LYS A 77 -20.82 0.37 -5.62
CA LYS A 77 -21.06 -0.47 -6.80
C LYS A 77 -19.87 -0.45 -7.76
N GLU A 78 -19.31 0.71 -8.04
CA GLU A 78 -18.07 0.84 -8.81
C GLU A 78 -16.92 0.05 -8.16
N ALA A 79 -16.78 0.15 -6.83
CA ALA A 79 -15.76 -0.59 -6.09
C ALA A 79 -16.00 -2.11 -6.16
N TYR A 80 -17.25 -2.56 -6.06
CA TYR A 80 -17.66 -3.95 -6.21
C TYR A 80 -17.28 -4.52 -7.59
N GLU A 81 -17.54 -3.77 -8.66
CA GLU A 81 -17.18 -4.17 -10.03
C GLU A 81 -15.67 -4.17 -10.25
N GLN A 82 -14.97 -3.12 -9.81
CA GLN A 82 -13.50 -3.03 -9.91
C GLN A 82 -12.80 -4.19 -9.20
N TRP A 83 -13.33 -4.62 -8.05
CA TRP A 83 -12.78 -5.70 -7.25
C TRP A 83 -13.26 -7.08 -7.67
N LYS A 84 -14.12 -7.16 -8.71
CA LYS A 84 -14.69 -8.40 -9.27
C LYS A 84 -15.29 -9.29 -8.19
N ILE A 85 -16.07 -8.69 -7.29
CA ILE A 85 -16.59 -9.37 -6.10
C ILE A 85 -17.55 -10.51 -6.49
N LYS A 86 -18.37 -10.30 -7.53
CA LYS A 86 -19.26 -11.32 -8.07
C LYS A 86 -18.49 -12.57 -8.47
N GLU A 87 -17.45 -12.40 -9.28
CA GLU A 87 -16.65 -13.52 -9.79
C GLU A 87 -15.83 -14.20 -8.70
N ARG A 88 -15.52 -13.48 -7.61
CA ARG A 88 -14.70 -14.00 -6.51
C ARG A 88 -15.50 -14.77 -5.48
N PHE A 89 -16.73 -14.34 -5.20
CA PHE A 89 -17.52 -14.84 -4.07
C PHE A 89 -18.92 -15.33 -4.46
N ASP A 90 -19.28 -15.27 -5.74
CA ASP A 90 -20.62 -15.59 -6.27
C ASP A 90 -21.74 -14.86 -5.50
N MET A 91 -21.46 -13.61 -5.11
CA MET A 91 -22.33 -12.78 -4.30
C MET A 91 -22.79 -11.59 -5.13
N GLU A 92 -24.11 -11.36 -5.19
CA GLU A 92 -24.68 -10.17 -5.79
C GLU A 92 -24.40 -8.91 -4.96
N PHE A 93 -24.43 -7.75 -5.62
CA PHE A 93 -24.21 -6.47 -4.95
C PHE A 93 -25.34 -6.16 -3.97
N ASP A 94 -24.99 -5.95 -2.71
CA ASP A 94 -25.87 -5.51 -1.65
C ASP A 94 -25.20 -4.37 -0.85
N PRO A 95 -25.73 -3.13 -0.89
CA PRO A 95 -25.09 -1.96 -0.26
C PRO A 95 -25.03 -2.03 1.27
N ASP A 96 -25.84 -2.90 1.90
CA ASP A 96 -25.92 -3.07 3.34
C ASP A 96 -24.86 -4.04 3.87
N THR A 97 -24.27 -4.87 3.01
CA THR A 97 -23.17 -5.79 3.34
C THR A 97 -21.85 -5.40 2.67
N MET A 98 -21.92 -4.71 1.54
CA MET A 98 -20.79 -4.22 0.75
C MET A 98 -20.36 -2.83 1.24
N PHE A 99 -19.63 -2.79 2.34
CA PHE A 99 -19.07 -1.57 2.93
C PHE A 99 -17.72 -1.83 3.61
N CYS A 100 -16.93 -0.79 3.85
CA CYS A 100 -15.64 -0.90 4.52
C CYS A 100 -15.26 0.43 5.20
N TYR A 101 -14.86 0.37 6.48
CA TYR A 101 -14.37 1.54 7.22
C TYR A 101 -12.83 1.60 7.25
N SER A 102 -12.18 0.48 7.60
CA SER A 102 -10.75 0.18 7.51
C SER A 102 -10.58 -1.27 7.99
N CYS A 103 -9.47 -1.95 7.66
CA CYS A 103 -9.27 -3.33 8.13
C CYS A 103 -9.08 -3.40 9.65
N LYS A 104 -8.55 -2.35 10.28
CA LYS A 104 -8.30 -2.24 11.73
C LYS A 104 -9.35 -1.44 12.51
N ALA A 105 -10.46 -1.05 11.89
CA ALA A 105 -11.57 -0.34 12.56
C ALA A 105 -12.42 -1.30 13.42
N ASN A 106 -11.86 -1.74 14.55
CA ASN A 106 -12.49 -2.75 15.42
C ASN A 106 -13.76 -2.23 16.14
N ASP A 107 -13.99 -0.92 16.18
CA ASP A 107 -15.20 -0.28 16.73
C ASP A 107 -16.37 -0.19 15.72
N LYS A 108 -16.14 -0.58 14.47
CA LYS A 108 -17.12 -0.50 13.38
C LYS A 108 -17.58 -1.88 12.94
N PRO A 109 -18.80 -2.00 12.38
CA PRO A 109 -19.23 -3.26 11.80
C PRO A 109 -18.31 -3.66 10.64
N GLU A 110 -18.16 -4.97 10.46
CA GLU A 110 -17.36 -5.53 9.36
C GLU A 110 -18.27 -5.81 8.16
N GLY A 111 -17.90 -5.25 7.01
CA GLY A 111 -18.52 -5.62 5.73
C GLY A 111 -18.08 -6.99 5.25
N PHE A 112 -18.76 -7.49 4.22
CA PHE A 112 -18.57 -8.84 3.70
C PHE A 112 -17.10 -9.12 3.30
N ILE A 113 -16.45 -8.19 2.62
CA ILE A 113 -15.06 -8.36 2.14
C ILE A 113 -14.05 -8.52 3.28
N LEU A 114 -14.24 -7.79 4.39
CA LEU A 114 -13.36 -7.91 5.55
C LEU A 114 -13.54 -9.25 6.25
N LYS A 115 -14.78 -9.75 6.35
CA LYS A 115 -15.09 -11.08 6.92
C LYS A 115 -14.47 -12.22 6.12
N GLN A 116 -14.45 -12.10 4.79
CA GLN A 116 -13.87 -13.10 3.89
C GLN A 116 -12.34 -13.00 3.73
N CYS A 117 -11.69 -11.99 4.33
CA CYS A 117 -10.26 -11.80 4.16
C CYS A 117 -9.45 -12.79 5.00
N THR A 118 -8.97 -13.85 4.36
CA THR A 118 -8.17 -14.92 4.98
C THR A 118 -6.87 -14.43 5.65
N VAL A 119 -6.27 -13.36 5.12
CA VAL A 119 -5.05 -12.76 5.69
C VAL A 119 -5.35 -11.98 6.96
N ARG A 120 -6.44 -11.20 6.97
CA ARG A 120 -6.89 -10.46 8.14
C ARG A 120 -7.22 -11.40 9.30
N ASN A 121 -8.07 -12.39 9.04
CA ASN A 121 -8.50 -13.35 10.06
C ASN A 121 -7.30 -14.09 10.65
N CYS A 122 -6.34 -14.50 9.82
CA CYS A 122 -5.13 -15.15 10.29
C CYS A 122 -4.22 -14.25 11.14
N CYS A 123 -4.11 -12.95 10.85
CA CYS A 123 -3.34 -12.04 11.70
C CYS A 123 -4.00 -11.87 13.06
N MET A 124 -5.33 -11.70 13.08
CA MET A 124 -6.11 -11.60 14.31
C MET A 124 -6.00 -12.87 15.17
N GLU A 125 -6.13 -14.05 14.55
CA GLU A 125 -5.98 -15.35 15.22
C GLU A 125 -4.58 -15.54 15.82
N LYS A 126 -3.53 -15.09 15.11
CA LYS A 126 -2.15 -15.17 15.58
C LYS A 126 -1.77 -14.03 16.54
N GLY A 127 -2.64 -13.05 16.76
CA GLY A 127 -2.34 -11.85 17.57
C GLY A 127 -1.27 -10.95 16.96
N LEU A 128 -1.14 -10.94 15.62
CA LEU A 128 -0.19 -10.10 14.90
C LEU A 128 -0.86 -8.81 14.42
N ASP A 129 -0.12 -7.70 14.47
CA ASP A 129 -0.55 -6.42 13.93
C ASP A 129 -0.45 -6.40 12.39
N CYS A 130 0.51 -7.14 11.82
CA CYS A 130 0.72 -7.20 10.37
C CYS A 130 1.42 -8.50 9.93
N CYS A 131 1.17 -8.93 8.70
CA CYS A 131 1.85 -10.08 8.08
C CYS A 131 3.37 -9.98 8.04
N ILE A 132 3.95 -8.77 8.08
CA ILE A 132 5.41 -8.60 8.13
C ILE A 132 6.04 -9.18 9.40
N GLU A 133 5.25 -9.34 10.46
CA GLU A 133 5.70 -9.98 11.71
C GLU A 133 5.69 -11.51 11.61
N CYS A 134 5.09 -12.09 10.56
CA CYS A 134 4.93 -13.52 10.42
C CYS A 134 6.13 -14.17 9.71
N ASN A 135 6.89 -15.01 10.42
CA ASN A 135 8.04 -15.74 9.87
C ASN A 135 7.70 -16.69 8.70
N GLU A 136 6.43 -17.04 8.55
CA GLU A 136 5.92 -17.94 7.49
C GLU A 136 5.41 -17.18 6.25
N LEU A 137 5.57 -15.85 6.19
CA LEU A 137 5.03 -15.04 5.09
C LEU A 137 5.55 -15.49 3.71
N SER A 138 6.83 -15.86 3.60
CA SER A 138 7.45 -16.29 2.36
C SER A 138 6.78 -17.54 1.75
N SER A 139 6.43 -18.52 2.58
CA SER A 139 5.73 -19.75 2.18
C SER A 139 4.20 -19.65 2.27
N CYS A 140 3.64 -18.49 2.62
CA CYS A 140 2.20 -18.33 2.79
C CYS A 140 1.44 -18.33 1.44
N GLU A 141 0.44 -19.19 1.29
CA GLU A 141 -0.36 -19.37 0.06
C GLU A 141 -1.82 -18.94 0.21
N LYS A 142 -2.11 -18.06 1.19
CA LYS A 142 -3.45 -17.50 1.36
C LYS A 142 -3.91 -16.77 0.09
N ASP A 143 -5.24 -16.73 -0.11
CA ASP A 143 -5.90 -16.19 -1.31
C ASP A 143 -5.31 -14.87 -1.82
N LEU A 144 -5.04 -13.92 -0.91
CA LEU A 144 -4.46 -12.62 -1.25
C LEU A 144 -3.09 -12.74 -1.94
N TRP A 145 -2.23 -13.63 -1.45
CA TRP A 145 -0.86 -13.81 -1.95
C TRP A 145 -0.82 -14.55 -3.27
N THR A 146 -1.72 -15.53 -3.43
CA THR A 146 -1.86 -16.29 -4.68
C THR A 146 -2.42 -15.40 -5.80
N ARG A 147 -3.36 -14.51 -5.47
CA ARG A 147 -3.96 -13.58 -6.46
C ARG A 147 -3.03 -12.42 -6.81
N TYR A 148 -2.28 -11.90 -5.85
CA TYR A 148 -1.41 -10.73 -6.04
C TYR A 148 0.05 -11.06 -5.69
N PRO A 149 0.74 -11.89 -6.51
CA PRO A 149 2.11 -12.31 -6.21
C PRO A 149 3.10 -11.15 -6.15
N LYS A 150 2.96 -10.15 -7.02
CA LYS A 150 3.78 -8.92 -6.97
C LYS A 150 3.59 -8.13 -5.68
N PHE A 151 2.37 -8.14 -5.13
CA PHE A 151 2.11 -7.52 -3.84
C PHE A 151 2.76 -8.33 -2.72
N LYS A 152 2.67 -9.68 -2.77
CA LYS A 152 3.39 -10.56 -1.83
C LYS A 152 4.89 -10.27 -1.82
N GLU A 153 5.51 -10.16 -3.00
CA GLU A 153 6.93 -9.81 -3.15
C GLU A 153 7.27 -8.50 -2.45
N ALA A 154 6.48 -7.44 -2.67
CA ALA A 154 6.68 -6.15 -2.00
C ALA A 154 6.55 -6.24 -0.47
N VAL A 155 5.61 -7.03 0.05
CA VAL A 155 5.46 -7.25 1.51
C VAL A 155 6.61 -8.08 2.07
N ILE A 156 7.15 -9.04 1.32
CA ILE A 156 8.35 -9.79 1.71
C ILE A 156 9.58 -8.87 1.76
N GLU A 157 9.77 -7.98 0.79
CA GLU A 157 10.84 -6.97 0.85
C GLU A 157 10.65 -6.02 2.04
N MET A 158 9.41 -5.65 2.36
CA MET A 158 9.09 -4.86 3.56
C MET A 158 9.45 -5.62 4.84
N GLN A 159 9.15 -6.92 4.92
CA GLN A 159 9.51 -7.77 6.06
C GLN A 159 11.02 -7.86 6.26
N LYS A 160 11.83 -7.87 5.19
CA LYS A 160 13.31 -7.85 5.32
C LYS A 160 13.85 -6.57 5.96
N LYS A 161 13.11 -5.46 5.88
CA LYS A 161 13.46 -4.21 6.57
C LYS A 161 12.99 -4.19 8.03
N TYR A 162 12.04 -5.06 8.37
CA TYR A 162 11.48 -5.16 9.72
C TYR A 162 12.37 -5.99 10.67
N PHE A 163 12.98 -7.05 10.16
CA PHE A 163 13.94 -7.90 10.88
C PHE A 163 15.39 -7.45 10.68
#